data_AF-A0A1F6KRR2-F1
#
_entry.id   AF-A0A1F6KRR2-F1
#
_cell.length_a   1.000
_cell.length_b   1.000
_cell.length_c   1.000
_cell.angle_alpha   90.00
_cell.angle_beta   90.00
_cell.angle_gamma   90.00
#
_symmetry.space_group_name_H-M   'P 1'
#
loop_
_entity.id
_entity.type
_entity.pdbx_description
1 polymer ?
#
loop_
_entity_poly.entity_id
_entity_poly.type
_entity_poly.pdbx_seq_one_letter_code
_entity_poly.pdbx_strand_id
1 'polypeptide(L)'
;MNIVEVGLIIGILTTVLSILVKVVGFPDQIRKNYKRKSTEGVSTSFYILSFLVYMLWTAHGVLQKDWVVILGQGLGIITTGVIVYQILIYRKKIIIC
;
A
#
# COMPACT_ATOMS: atom_id res chain seq x y z
N MET A 1 28.52 -11.54 12.98
CA MET A 1 27.36 -10.64 13.04
C MET A 1 26.41 -11.17 14.09
N ASN A 2 26.10 -10.37 15.11
CA ASN A 2 25.19 -10.79 16.18
C ASN A 2 23.72 -10.55 15.78
N ILE A 3 22.78 -11.06 16.57
CA ILE A 3 21.34 -10.98 16.27
C ILE A 3 20.84 -9.52 16.17
N VAL A 4 21.42 -8.61 16.94
CA VAL A 4 21.03 -7.19 16.93
C VAL A 4 21.43 -6.53 15.60
N GLU A 5 22.64 -6.78 15.13
CA GLU A 5 23.14 -6.28 13.84
C GLU A 5 22.31 -6.81 12.67
N VAL A 6 21.99 -8.11 12.68
CA VAL A 6 21.12 -8.74 11.66
C VAL A 6 19.73 -8.08 11.67
N GLY A 7 19.15 -7.86 12.84
CA GLY A 7 17.83 -7.22 12.99
C GLY A 7 17.78 -5.81 12.41
N LEU A 8 18.83 -5.00 12.64
CA LEU A 8 18.93 -3.65 12.11
C LEU A 8 19.01 -3.63 10.57
N ILE A 9 19.81 -4.52 9.98
CA ILE A 9 19.93 -4.64 8.52
C ILE A 9 18.59 -5.01 7.89
N ILE A 10 17.91 -6.02 8.45
CA ILE A 10 16.60 -6.45 7.96
C ILE A 10 15.58 -5.30 8.10
N GLY A 11 15.54 -4.62 9.25
CA GLY A 11 14.62 -3.50 9.47
C GLY A 11 14.79 -2.37 8.45
N ILE A 12 16.04 -2.00 8.15
CA ILE A 12 16.34 -0.99 7.12
C ILE A 12 15.87 -1.47 5.74
N LEU A 13 16.26 -2.68 5.33
CA LEU A 13 15.90 -3.22 4.01
C LEU A 13 14.38 -3.34 3.84
N THR A 14 13.69 -3.87 4.84
CA THR A 14 12.23 -3.99 4.84
C THR A 14 11.56 -2.61 4.75
N THR A 15 12.05 -1.61 5.48
CA THR A 15 11.51 -0.24 5.40
C THR A 15 11.72 0.36 4.03
N VAL A 16 12.94 0.27 3.48
CA VAL A 16 13.29 0.84 2.17
C VAL A 16 12.46 0.21 1.06
N LEU A 17 12.44 -1.13 0.98
CA LEU A 17 11.67 -1.85 -0.04
C LEU A 17 10.17 -1.59 0.12
N SER A 18 9.68 -1.50 1.37
CA SER A 18 8.30 -1.11 1.63
C SER A 18 8.01 0.27 1.04
N ILE A 19 8.82 1.29 1.34
CA ILE A 19 8.63 2.65 0.81
C ILE A 19 8.65 2.64 -0.72
N LEU A 20 9.57 1.92 -1.36
CA LEU A 20 9.66 1.85 -2.82
C LEU A 20 8.37 1.31 -3.47
N VAL A 21 7.74 0.29 -2.89
CA VAL A 21 6.44 -0.20 -3.40
C VAL A 21 5.37 0.90 -3.34
N LYS A 22 5.38 1.72 -2.27
CA LYS A 22 4.39 2.78 -2.05
C LYS A 22 4.69 4.07 -2.84
N VAL A 23 5.95 4.33 -3.18
CA VAL A 23 6.36 5.55 -3.91
C VAL A 23 6.51 5.32 -5.41
N VAL A 24 6.77 4.08 -5.84
CA VAL A 24 6.96 3.73 -7.25
C VAL A 24 5.83 2.82 -7.75
N GLY A 25 5.63 1.66 -7.11
CA GLY A 25 4.69 0.64 -7.58
C GLY A 25 3.24 1.11 -7.61
N PHE A 26 2.71 1.53 -6.45
CA PHE A 26 1.32 1.99 -6.38
C PHE A 26 1.07 3.29 -7.16
N PRO A 27 1.97 4.30 -7.16
CA PRO A 27 1.79 5.49 -7.99
C PRO A 27 1.74 5.21 -9.49
N ASP A 28 2.50 4.24 -9.99
CA ASP A 28 2.38 3.79 -11.39
C ASP A 28 0.98 3.21 -11.69
N GLN A 29 0.43 2.37 -10.80
CA GLN A 29 -0.93 1.86 -10.93
C GLN A 29 -1.97 2.99 -10.86
N ILE A 30 -1.83 3.94 -9.94
CA ILE A 30 -2.70 5.11 -9.80
C ILE A 30 -2.71 5.92 -11.09
N ARG A 31 -1.53 6.16 -11.68
CA ARG A 31 -1.38 6.89 -12.95
C ARG A 31 -2.04 6.15 -14.10
N LYS A 32 -1.84 4.83 -14.21
CA LYS A 32 -2.47 3.98 -15.24
C LYS A 32 -3.99 4.03 -15.17
N ASN A 33 -4.55 3.86 -13.98
CA ASN A 33 -5.99 3.95 -13.73
C ASN A 33 -6.54 5.33 -14.12
N TYR A 34 -5.86 6.40 -13.71
CA TYR A 34 -6.27 7.77 -14.03
C TYR A 34 -6.22 8.07 -15.53
N LYS A 35 -5.17 7.62 -16.22
CA LYS A 35 -5.02 7.83 -17.68
C LYS A 35 -6.07 7.05 -18.47
N ARG A 36 -6.37 5.81 -18.07
CA ARG A 36 -7.37 4.96 -18.73
C ARG A 36 -8.81 5.28 -18.31
N LYS A 37 -8.99 5.98 -17.20
CA LYS A 37 -10.30 6.20 -16.54
C LYS A 37 -11.06 4.88 -16.31
N SER A 38 -10.32 3.80 -16.08
CA SER A 38 -10.81 2.44 -15.91
C SER A 38 -9.89 1.71 -14.93
N THR A 39 -10.47 0.77 -14.17
CA THR A 39 -9.75 -0.16 -13.30
C THR A 39 -9.91 -1.61 -13.78
N GLU A 40 -10.11 -1.80 -15.08
CA GLU A 40 -10.11 -3.13 -15.69
C GLU A 40 -8.76 -3.83 -15.48
N GLY A 41 -8.79 -5.11 -15.12
CA GLY A 41 -7.61 -5.89 -14.73
C GLY A 41 -7.08 -5.62 -13.31
N VAL A 42 -7.69 -4.69 -12.55
CA VAL A 42 -7.31 -4.41 -11.17
C VAL A 42 -8.20 -5.20 -10.20
N SER A 43 -7.60 -6.07 -9.40
CA SER A 43 -8.33 -6.87 -8.41
C SER A 43 -8.87 -6.00 -7.26
N THR A 44 -10.19 -5.85 -7.19
CA THR A 44 -10.85 -5.03 -6.15
C THR A 44 -10.64 -5.60 -4.74
N SER A 45 -10.85 -6.91 -4.56
CA SER A 45 -10.69 -7.55 -3.26
C SER A 45 -9.27 -7.42 -2.74
N PHE A 46 -8.27 -7.55 -3.61
CA PHE A 46 -6.87 -7.39 -3.23
C PHE A 46 -6.57 -5.99 -2.66
N TYR A 47 -7.01 -4.93 -3.35
CA TYR A 47 -6.74 -3.55 -2.89
C TYR A 47 -7.55 -3.15 -1.66
N ILE A 48 -8.78 -3.65 -1.50
CA ILE A 48 -9.56 -3.43 -0.26
C ILE A 48 -8.88 -4.13 0.92
N LEU A 49 -8.53 -5.41 0.78
CA LEU A 49 -7.85 -6.15 1.84
C LEU A 49 -6.48 -5.54 2.16
N SER A 50 -5.72 -5.12 1.15
CA SER A 50 -4.43 -4.45 1.34
C SER A 50 -4.57 -3.16 2.14
N PHE A 51 -5.59 -2.36 1.84
CA PHE A 51 -5.88 -1.12 2.57
C PHE A 51 -6.19 -1.40 4.06
N LEU A 52 -7.05 -2.38 4.34
CA LEU A 52 -7.36 -2.81 5.71
C LEU A 52 -6.11 -3.33 6.45
N VAL A 53 -5.32 -4.17 5.77
CA VAL A 53 -4.08 -4.73 6.31
C VAL A 53 -3.08 -3.61 6.64
N TYR A 54 -2.91 -2.61 5.79
CA TYR A 54 -2.02 -1.48 6.09
C TYR A 54 -2.51 -0.64 7.26
N MET A 55 -3.82 -0.42 7.41
CA MET A 55 -4.37 0.26 8.58
C MET A 55 -4.09 -0.52 9.87
N LEU A 56 -4.38 -1.82 9.88
CA LEU A 56 -4.19 -2.68 11.05
C LEU A 56 -2.72 -2.81 11.43
N TRP A 57 -1.81 -3.00 10.47
CA TRP A 57 -0.38 -3.06 10.76
C TRP A 57 0.19 -1.74 11.24
N THR A 58 -0.26 -0.62 10.69
CA THR A 58 0.19 0.70 11.16
C THR A 58 -0.29 0.93 12.60
N ALA A 59 -1.55 0.61 12.90
CA ALA A 59 -2.08 0.68 14.26
C ALA A 59 -1.32 -0.23 15.23
N HIS A 60 -1.04 -1.47 14.82
CA HIS A 60 -0.22 -2.40 15.60
C HIS A 60 1.19 -1.84 15.84
N GLY A 61 1.85 -1.29 14.83
CA GLY A 61 3.17 -0.67 14.96
C GLY A 61 3.17 0.49 15.96
N VAL A 62 2.13 1.34 15.94
CA VAL A 62 1.95 2.42 16.93
C VAL A 62 1.82 1.86 18.34
N LEU A 63 0.99 0.83 18.54
CA LEU A 63 0.81 0.18 19.84
C LEU A 63 2.10 -0.45 20.38
N GLN A 64 2.93 -1.02 19.50
CA GLN A 64 4.22 -1.61 19.84
C GLN A 64 5.38 -0.61 19.89
N LYS A 65 5.14 0.68 19.55
CA LYS A 65 6.19 1.70 19.36
C LYS A 65 7.27 1.28 18.34
N ASP A 66 6.87 0.51 17.32
CA ASP A 66 7.74 -0.01 16.26
C ASP A 66 7.75 0.92 15.04
N TRP A 67 8.81 1.72 14.93
CA TRP A 67 8.98 2.67 13.83
C TRP A 67 9.17 2.01 12.45
N VAL A 68 9.76 0.81 12.39
CA VAL A 68 9.98 0.09 11.13
C VAL A 68 8.62 -0.28 10.52
N VAL A 69 7.71 -0.80 11.34
CA VAL A 69 6.35 -1.15 10.89
C VAL A 69 5.53 0.09 10.56
N ILE A 70 5.56 1.12 11.42
CA ILE A 70 4.78 2.36 11.19
C ILE A 70 5.17 3.00 9.85
N LEU A 71 6.46 3.19 9.60
CA LEU A 71 6.95 3.83 8.38
C LEU A 71 6.75 2.93 7.15
N GLY A 72 7.00 1.63 7.29
CA GLY A 72 6.86 0.67 6.19
C GLY A 72 5.42 0.53 5.71
N GLN A 73 4.44 0.66 6.60
CA GLN A 73 3.04 0.35 6.32
C GLN A 73 2.15 1.59 6.18
N GLY A 74 2.46 2.69 6.88
CA GLY A 74 1.61 3.88 6.94
C GLY A 74 1.36 4.53 5.58
N LEU A 75 2.39 4.64 4.73
CA LEU A 75 2.24 5.14 3.36
C LEU A 75 1.32 4.26 2.51
N GLY A 76 1.24 2.96 2.83
CA GLY A 76 0.40 2.00 2.14
C GLY A 76 -1.07 2.35 2.25
N ILE A 77 -1.50 2.92 3.38
CA ILE A 77 -2.87 3.39 3.61
C ILE A 77 -3.24 4.45 2.57
N ILE A 78 -2.38 5.44 2.38
CA ILE A 78 -2.64 6.55 1.44
C ILE A 78 -2.70 6.01 0.02
N THR A 79 -1.67 5.28 -0.41
CA THR A 79 -1.54 4.85 -1.81
C THR A 79 -2.58 3.82 -2.21
N THR A 80 -2.89 2.85 -1.35
CA THR A 80 -3.96 1.89 -1.63
C THR A 80 -5.35 2.51 -1.46
N GLY A 81 -5.52 3.46 -0.55
CA GLY A 81 -6.75 4.25 -0.41
C GLY A 81 -7.10 5.01 -1.69
N VAL A 82 -6.10 5.62 -2.34
CA VAL A 82 -6.31 6.27 -3.66
C VAL A 82 -6.72 5.27 -4.73
N ILE A 83 -6.12 4.07 -4.77
CA ILE A 83 -6.50 3.03 -5.73
C ILE A 83 -7.92 2.52 -5.46
N VAL A 84 -8.28 2.28 -4.19
CA VAL A 84 -9.64 1.89 -3.80
C VAL A 84 -10.64 2.97 -4.21
N TYR A 85 -10.33 4.25 -3.98
CA TYR A 85 -11.15 5.36 -4.45
C TYR A 85 -11.32 5.35 -5.98
N GLN A 86 -10.25 5.13 -6.75
CA GLN A 86 -10.33 5.01 -8.20
C GLN A 86 -11.21 3.82 -8.65
N ILE A 87 -11.15 2.69 -7.94
CA ILE A 87 -12.02 1.54 -8.21
C ILE A 87 -13.49 1.92 -8.00
N LEU A 88 -13.82 2.61 -6.91
CA LEU A 88 -15.20 3.02 -6.63
C LEU A 88 -15.78 3.96 -7.69
N ILE A 89 -14.95 4.85 -8.26
CA ILE A 89 -15.37 5.80 -9.30
C ILE A 89 -15.43 5.17 -10.68
N TYR A 90 -14.34 4.53 -11.13
CA TYR A 90 -14.21 4.10 -12.51
C TYR A 90 -14.95 2.78 -12.79
N ARG A 91 -15.16 1.92 -11.80
CA ARG A 91 -15.86 0.65 -11.99
C ARG A 91 -17.37 0.82 -12.18
N LYS A 92 -17.98 1.83 -11.55
CA LYS A 92 -19.40 2.17 -11.77
C LYS A 92 -19.68 2.61 -13.20
N LYS A 93 -18.68 3.16 -13.90
CA LYS A 93 -18.83 3.63 -15.28
C LYS A 93 -18.98 2.49 -16.30
N ILE A 94 -18.52 1.29 -15.96
CA ILE A 94 -18.57 0.11 -16.85
C ILE A 94 -19.92 -0.62 -16.75
N ILE A 95 -20.61 -0.55 -15.61
CA ILE A 95 -21.87 -1.29 -15.38
C ILE A 95 -23.09 -0.60 -16.05
N ILE A 96 -22.95 0.64 -16.52
CA ILE A 96 -24.06 1.46 -17.05
C ILE A 96 -24.11 1.48 -18.60
N CYS A 97 -23.35 0.62 -19.29
CA CYS A 97 -23.41 0.49 -20.74
C CYS A 97 -23.98 -0.87 -21.16
#